data_AF-A0A2T5UW10-F1
#
_entry.id   AF-A0A2T5UW10-F1
#
_cell.length_a   1.000
_cell.length_b   1.000
_cell.length_c   1.000
_cell.angle_alpha   90.00
_cell.angle_beta   90.00
_cell.angle_gamma   90.00
#
_symmetry.space_group_name_H-M   'P 1'
#
loop_
_entity.id
_entity.type
_entity.pdbx_description
1 polymer ?
#
loop_
_entity_poly.entity_id
_entity_poly.type
_entity_poly.pdbx_seq_one_letter_code
_entity_poly.pdbx_strand_id
1 'polypeptide(L)'
;MPKHPFSWLIVLLALTCGASVAQAQTGSDTDKIILVLDASGSMWGQIDGEAKITIARRVIGDLLDTLPAKVELGLTVYGHREKGNCDDIETLVVPGAQPRGAIRQAIAMIKPKGKTPLSKAVELAAEALKYEENKATVILVSDGIETCNYDPCDVGKHLEANGIDFTAHVIGFDLADDETRAQLQCLAENTGGRFLTADNAEELADALQQVSAAAPPAARIDAVFEATDGKGGPVIKNGLAWTLSDLETGAATVDGLEIGVLRMPVEAGAYKVVVKRTDGVSAEREVEIGADADNSFVLPLIVELPDASISASAEAAQGSALPVTWAGPNEDRDYISVAEAGSDGGVYINYTYTEKGSPLQLRMPPKPGEYEIRYIRSQDNEVLASATVTVVPVEVSVSAASEAPQGSAIPVTWVGPDEQRDYISVAEAGSDGGAYINYTYTEKGSPLQLRMPAKPGDYEIRYILSQDNKILASTTVKVTQVEVSVSAASEAPQGSAIPVTWVGPDEQRDYI
;
A
#
# COMPACT_ATOMS: atom_id res chain seq x y z
N MET A 1 -23.38 -73.36 13.99
CA MET A 1 -22.33 -73.32 15.03
C MET A 1 -20.98 -73.47 14.33
N PRO A 2 -19.89 -72.74 14.64
CA PRO A 2 -19.70 -71.68 15.64
C PRO A 2 -19.14 -70.32 15.11
N LYS A 3 -19.53 -69.27 15.83
CA LYS A 3 -18.86 -68.02 16.26
C LYS A 3 -17.92 -67.22 15.31
N HIS A 4 -18.35 -65.98 15.07
CA HIS A 4 -17.67 -64.84 14.40
C HIS A 4 -16.47 -64.25 15.17
N PRO A 5 -15.54 -63.57 14.48
CA PRO A 5 -14.66 -62.58 15.08
C PRO A 5 -15.11 -61.13 14.87
N PHE A 6 -14.69 -60.31 15.82
CA PHE A 6 -14.79 -58.86 15.97
C PHE A 6 -14.39 -58.05 14.71
N SER A 7 -15.13 -56.97 14.43
CA SER A 7 -14.65 -55.85 13.61
C SER A 7 -14.91 -54.53 14.36
N TRP A 8 -13.85 -53.76 14.57
CA TRP A 8 -13.88 -52.41 15.14
C TRP A 8 -14.48 -51.44 14.11
N LEU A 9 -15.39 -50.57 14.55
CA LEU A 9 -15.94 -49.46 13.76
C LEU A 9 -15.35 -48.15 14.29
N ILE A 10 -14.53 -47.49 13.48
CA ILE A 10 -14.03 -46.13 13.72
C ILE A 10 -15.13 -45.16 13.28
N VAL A 11 -15.61 -44.34 14.21
CA VAL A 11 -16.56 -43.24 13.93
C VAL A 11 -15.74 -42.00 13.57
N LEU A 12 -15.86 -41.55 12.31
CA LEU A 12 -15.33 -40.27 11.84
C LEU A 12 -16.37 -39.17 12.13
N LEU A 13 -16.03 -38.24 13.02
CA LEU A 13 -16.85 -37.06 13.32
C LEU A 13 -16.54 -35.97 12.28
N ALA A 14 -17.47 -35.71 11.37
CA ALA A 14 -17.36 -34.62 10.39
C ALA A 14 -17.76 -33.30 11.06
N LEU A 15 -16.78 -32.42 11.29
CA LEU A 15 -16.98 -31.05 11.76
C LEU A 15 -17.40 -30.18 10.56
N THR A 16 -18.70 -29.92 10.42
CA THR A 16 -19.23 -28.95 9.45
C THR A 16 -19.11 -27.54 10.03
N CYS A 17 -18.18 -26.75 9.51
CA CYS A 17 -18.06 -25.32 9.78
C CYS A 17 -19.18 -24.60 9.00
N GLY A 18 -20.26 -24.24 9.68
CA GLY A 18 -21.33 -23.42 9.10
C GLY A 18 -20.86 -21.97 9.01
N ALA A 19 -20.67 -21.46 7.79
CA ALA A 19 -20.48 -20.04 7.55
C ALA A 19 -21.80 -19.31 7.85
N SER A 20 -21.86 -18.59 8.96
CA SER A 20 -22.94 -17.66 9.26
C SER A 20 -22.82 -16.47 8.31
N VAL A 21 -23.72 -16.40 7.33
CA VAL A 21 -23.94 -15.18 6.55
C VAL A 21 -24.56 -14.16 7.50
N ALA A 22 -23.79 -13.16 7.91
CA ALA A 22 -24.32 -12.00 8.61
C ALA A 22 -25.19 -11.22 7.61
N GLN A 23 -26.51 -11.38 7.70
CA GLN A 23 -27.43 -10.46 7.05
C GLN A 23 -27.29 -9.11 7.74
N ALA A 24 -26.74 -8.13 7.03
CA ALA A 24 -26.83 -6.74 7.42
C ALA A 24 -28.32 -6.38 7.55
N GLN A 25 -28.76 -6.06 8.77
CA GLN A 25 -30.09 -5.53 8.98
C GLN A 25 -30.10 -4.10 8.45
N THR A 26 -30.79 -3.89 7.33
CA THR A 26 -31.20 -2.56 6.90
C THR A 26 -32.08 -1.98 8.00
N GLY A 27 -31.57 -1.02 8.77
CA GLY A 27 -32.36 -0.26 9.74
C GLY A 27 -33.54 0.36 9.00
N SER A 28 -34.76 0.11 9.47
CA SER A 28 -35.94 0.74 8.89
C SER A 28 -35.94 2.21 9.30
N ASP A 29 -35.51 3.06 8.39
CA ASP A 29 -35.53 4.51 8.50
C ASP A 29 -36.98 4.98 8.70
N THR A 30 -37.40 5.05 9.96
CA THR A 30 -38.77 5.35 10.40
C THR A 30 -38.67 6.63 11.20
N ASP A 31 -39.11 7.73 10.60
CA ASP A 31 -39.04 9.04 11.23
C ASP A 31 -39.92 9.06 12.48
N LYS A 32 -39.31 9.39 13.61
CA LYS A 32 -40.00 9.57 14.90
C LYS A 32 -40.09 11.06 15.19
N ILE A 33 -41.32 11.54 15.36
CA ILE A 33 -41.59 12.96 15.61
C ILE A 33 -42.37 13.11 16.91
N ILE A 34 -41.92 13.98 17.81
CA ILE A 34 -42.74 14.44 18.94
C ILE A 34 -43.18 15.87 18.71
N LEU A 35 -44.49 16.08 18.74
CA LEU A 35 -45.06 17.42 18.81
C LEU A 35 -45.03 17.89 20.27
N VAL A 36 -44.37 19.02 20.52
CA VAL A 36 -44.37 19.71 21.81
C VAL A 36 -45.35 20.87 21.72
N LEU A 37 -46.43 20.81 22.49
CA LEU A 37 -47.50 21.81 22.47
C LEU A 37 -47.51 22.66 23.74
N ASP A 38 -47.44 23.98 23.56
CA ASP A 38 -47.72 24.95 24.59
C ASP A 38 -49.18 24.90 25.04
N ALA A 39 -49.38 24.70 26.33
CA ALA A 39 -50.65 24.87 27.00
C ALA A 39 -50.49 25.69 28.28
N SER A 40 -49.60 26.66 28.28
CA SER A 40 -49.45 27.66 29.33
C SER A 40 -50.64 28.64 29.35
N GLY A 41 -50.77 29.42 30.42
CA GLY A 41 -51.93 30.29 30.61
C GLY A 41 -52.19 31.31 29.46
N SER A 42 -51.15 31.72 28.72
CA SER A 42 -51.26 32.64 27.57
C SER A 42 -52.07 32.08 26.41
N MET A 43 -52.14 30.76 26.28
CA MET A 43 -52.92 30.07 25.23
C MET A 43 -54.44 30.25 25.37
N TRP A 44 -54.92 30.91 26.43
CA TRP A 44 -56.30 31.42 26.53
C TRP A 44 -56.52 32.77 25.83
N GLY A 45 -55.46 33.44 25.40
CA GLY A 45 -55.51 34.59 24.51
C GLY A 45 -56.31 34.28 23.25
N GLN A 46 -56.84 35.32 22.61
CA GLN A 46 -57.74 35.16 21.47
C GLN A 46 -57.16 35.78 20.21
N ILE A 47 -57.33 35.07 19.10
CA ILE A 47 -57.10 35.55 17.74
C ILE A 47 -58.47 35.54 17.07
N ASP A 48 -58.91 36.70 16.56
CA ASP A 48 -60.23 36.86 15.92
C ASP A 48 -61.43 36.33 16.74
N GLY A 49 -61.34 36.38 18.07
CA GLY A 49 -62.37 35.93 19.00
C GLY A 49 -62.38 34.44 19.32
N GLU A 50 -61.47 33.65 18.75
CA GLU A 50 -61.24 32.23 19.08
C GLU A 50 -59.99 32.09 19.97
N ALA A 51 -60.05 31.26 21.01
CA ALA A 51 -58.88 31.04 21.88
C ALA A 51 -57.75 30.33 21.11
N LYS A 52 -56.50 30.75 21.31
CA LYS A 52 -55.30 30.17 20.68
C LYS A 52 -55.24 28.65 20.83
N ILE A 53 -55.52 28.14 22.03
CA ILE A 53 -55.54 26.70 22.28
C ILE A 53 -56.61 25.97 21.46
N THR A 54 -57.76 26.60 21.18
CA THR A 54 -58.81 25.98 20.36
C THR A 54 -58.34 25.87 18.91
N ILE A 55 -57.70 26.92 18.40
CA ILE A 55 -57.07 26.93 17.07
C ILE A 55 -56.01 25.84 16.98
N ALA A 56 -55.07 25.81 17.92
CA ALA A 56 -53.98 24.82 17.93
C ALA A 56 -54.50 23.37 17.94
N ARG A 57 -55.50 23.05 18.79
CA ARG A 57 -56.10 21.70 18.82
C ARG A 57 -56.70 21.28 17.48
N ARG A 58 -57.42 22.21 16.83
CA ARG A 58 -58.06 21.96 15.54
C ARG A 58 -57.02 21.72 14.46
N VAL A 59 -56.06 22.65 14.32
CA VAL A 59 -55.03 22.59 13.28
C VAL A 59 -54.14 21.35 13.45
N ILE A 60 -53.69 21.05 14.67
CA ILE A 60 -52.91 19.84 14.92
C ILE A 60 -53.74 18.59 14.64
N GLY A 61 -55.03 18.59 15.01
CA GLY A 61 -55.96 17.53 14.65
C GLY A 61 -55.99 17.27 13.14
N ASP A 62 -56.09 18.33 12.34
CA ASP A 62 -56.13 18.22 10.87
C ASP A 62 -54.78 17.76 10.29
N LEU A 63 -53.66 18.20 10.89
CA LEU A 63 -52.31 17.74 10.51
C LEU A 63 -52.15 16.22 10.65
N LEU A 64 -52.73 15.61 11.68
CA LEU A 64 -52.61 14.15 11.88
C LEU A 64 -53.14 13.33 10.70
N ASP A 65 -54.05 13.90 9.90
CA ASP A 65 -54.62 13.26 8.71
C ASP A 65 -53.75 13.42 7.46
N THR A 66 -52.86 14.42 7.43
CA THR A 66 -51.99 14.69 6.27
C THR A 66 -50.62 14.02 6.38
N LEU A 67 -50.17 13.69 7.59
CA LEU A 67 -48.87 13.07 7.83
C LEU A 67 -48.79 11.63 7.26
N PRO A 68 -47.67 11.23 6.62
CA PRO A 68 -47.50 9.87 6.10
C PRO A 68 -47.65 8.78 7.17
N ALA A 69 -48.25 7.65 6.81
CA ALA A 69 -48.53 6.55 7.74
C ALA A 69 -47.27 5.93 8.39
N LYS A 70 -46.10 6.09 7.77
CA LYS A 70 -44.80 5.57 8.22
C LYS A 70 -44.17 6.39 9.37
N VAL A 71 -44.67 7.60 9.64
CA VAL A 71 -44.15 8.44 10.73
C VAL A 71 -44.72 7.99 12.08
N GLU A 72 -43.84 7.76 13.06
CA GLU A 72 -44.22 7.49 14.45
C GLU A 72 -44.37 8.81 15.22
N LEU A 73 -45.58 9.11 15.71
CA LEU A 73 -45.88 10.40 16.33
C LEU A 73 -46.01 10.29 17.85
N GLY A 74 -45.44 11.25 18.57
CA GLY A 74 -45.71 11.46 19.99
C GLY A 74 -46.24 12.87 20.26
N LEU A 75 -46.68 13.07 21.51
CA LEU A 75 -47.19 14.34 22.00
C LEU A 75 -46.65 14.60 23.40
N THR A 76 -45.96 15.72 23.54
CA THR A 76 -45.55 16.30 24.82
C THR A 76 -46.28 17.63 25.00
N VAL A 77 -46.80 17.88 26.19
CA VAL A 77 -47.54 19.10 26.51
C VAL A 77 -47.00 19.68 27.79
N TYR A 78 -46.85 21.00 27.83
CA TYR A 78 -46.45 21.70 29.05
C TYR A 78 -47.47 22.75 29.50
N GLY A 79 -47.47 23.06 30.79
CA GLY A 79 -48.31 24.09 31.40
C GLY A 79 -49.80 23.74 31.52
N HIS A 80 -50.22 22.49 31.31
CA HIS A 80 -51.64 22.15 31.22
C HIS A 80 -52.31 21.68 32.53
N ARG A 81 -51.59 21.53 33.65
CA ARG A 81 -52.11 20.93 34.90
C ARG A 81 -51.95 21.80 36.13
N GLU A 82 -50.82 22.49 36.27
CA GLU A 82 -50.42 23.16 37.51
C GLU A 82 -50.00 24.61 37.29
N LYS A 83 -50.56 25.52 38.10
CA LYS A 83 -50.25 26.95 37.99
C LYS A 83 -48.88 27.21 38.62
N GLY A 84 -47.99 27.88 37.88
CA GLY A 84 -46.69 28.33 38.41
C GLY A 84 -45.61 27.25 38.48
N ASN A 85 -45.89 26.01 38.05
CA ASN A 85 -44.96 24.90 38.12
C ASN A 85 -44.15 24.77 36.81
N CYS A 86 -42.81 24.79 36.92
CA CYS A 86 -41.88 24.61 35.80
C CYS A 86 -41.60 23.15 35.46
N ASP A 87 -42.05 22.21 36.29
CA ASP A 87 -42.01 20.77 36.04
C ASP A 87 -43.33 20.25 35.44
N ASP A 88 -44.28 21.15 35.13
CA ASP A 88 -45.56 20.77 34.50
C ASP A 88 -45.39 20.45 33.02
N ILE A 89 -44.73 19.33 32.75
CA ILE A 89 -44.50 18.76 31.42
C ILE A 89 -44.99 17.31 31.46
N GLU A 90 -45.66 16.87 30.40
CA GLU A 90 -46.15 15.50 30.28
C GLU A 90 -46.08 15.01 28.83
N THR A 91 -45.40 13.88 28.64
CA THR A 91 -45.48 13.11 27.40
C THR A 91 -46.77 12.28 27.44
N LEU A 92 -47.84 12.81 26.88
CA LEU A 92 -49.16 12.17 26.84
C LEU A 92 -49.19 10.98 25.88
N VAL A 93 -48.36 11.03 24.82
CA VAL A 93 -48.25 9.96 23.84
C VAL A 93 -46.79 9.77 23.46
N VAL A 94 -46.28 8.56 23.65
CA VAL A 94 -44.94 8.17 23.20
C VAL A 94 -45.01 7.72 21.74
N PRO A 95 -44.03 8.07 20.89
CA PRO A 95 -43.94 7.57 19.51
C PRO A 95 -43.99 6.03 19.45
N GLY A 96 -44.77 5.50 18.50
CA GLY A 96 -44.91 4.06 18.30
C GLY A 96 -46.03 3.73 17.31
N ALA A 97 -46.43 2.46 17.25
CA ALA A 97 -47.44 2.01 16.29
C ALA A 97 -48.82 2.66 16.50
N GLN A 98 -49.22 3.50 15.54
CA GLN A 98 -50.57 4.10 15.39
C GLN A 98 -51.06 5.03 16.54
N PRO A 99 -50.35 6.12 16.87
CA PRO A 99 -50.67 6.99 18.01
C PRO A 99 -51.68 8.11 17.68
N ARG A 100 -52.01 8.32 16.39
CA ARG A 100 -52.85 9.43 15.91
C ARG A 100 -54.17 9.59 16.67
N GLY A 101 -54.88 8.48 16.91
CA GLY A 101 -56.14 8.50 17.66
C GLY A 101 -55.96 8.91 19.12
N ALA A 102 -54.88 8.45 19.77
CA ALA A 102 -54.54 8.80 21.14
C ALA A 102 -54.14 10.28 21.25
N ILE A 103 -53.34 10.79 20.30
CA ILE A 103 -52.96 12.20 20.23
C ILE A 103 -54.21 13.07 20.09
N ARG A 104 -55.13 12.71 19.18
CA ARG A 104 -56.37 13.48 18.97
C ARG A 104 -57.25 13.55 20.23
N GLN A 105 -57.33 12.47 20.99
CA GLN A 105 -58.04 12.44 22.28
C GLN A 105 -57.33 13.27 23.36
N ALA A 106 -56.01 13.14 23.46
CA ALA A 106 -55.19 13.88 24.41
C ALA A 106 -55.33 15.38 24.21
N ILE A 107 -55.13 15.84 22.96
CA ILE A 107 -55.22 17.26 22.55
C ILE A 107 -56.58 17.86 22.90
N ALA A 108 -57.68 17.13 22.66
CA ALA A 108 -59.02 17.61 22.97
C ALA A 108 -59.24 17.91 24.47
N MET A 109 -58.53 17.21 25.36
CA MET A 109 -58.68 17.32 26.82
C MET A 109 -57.76 18.35 27.48
N ILE A 110 -56.76 18.89 26.76
CA ILE A 110 -55.81 19.87 27.28
C ILE A 110 -56.56 21.08 27.85
N LYS A 111 -56.05 21.69 28.91
CA LYS A 111 -56.59 22.95 29.46
C LYS A 111 -55.44 23.85 29.86
N PRO A 112 -55.28 25.03 29.24
CA PRO A 112 -54.14 25.85 29.58
C PRO A 112 -54.18 26.41 31.01
N LYS A 113 -53.05 26.46 31.72
CA LYS A 113 -53.05 26.85 33.14
C LYS A 113 -51.75 27.42 33.70
N GLY A 114 -50.62 26.84 33.32
CA GLY A 114 -49.32 26.93 33.98
C GLY A 114 -48.34 27.87 33.30
N LYS A 115 -47.06 27.65 33.59
CA LYS A 115 -45.92 28.34 32.99
C LYS A 115 -45.50 27.69 31.66
N THR A 116 -44.46 28.25 31.05
CA THR A 116 -43.92 27.88 29.73
C THR A 116 -42.51 27.29 29.87
N PRO A 117 -42.32 26.08 30.44
CA PRO A 117 -41.01 25.42 30.52
C PRO A 117 -40.64 24.76 29.18
N LEU A 118 -40.51 25.56 28.12
CA LEU A 118 -40.36 25.08 26.75
C LEU A 118 -39.05 24.32 26.52
N SER A 119 -37.94 24.83 27.05
CA SER A 119 -36.61 24.26 26.85
C SER A 119 -36.54 22.86 27.43
N LYS A 120 -37.01 22.69 28.68
CA LYS A 120 -37.10 21.39 29.35
C LYS A 120 -38.09 20.45 28.65
N ALA A 121 -39.15 20.97 28.05
CA ALA A 121 -40.11 20.15 27.31
C ALA A 121 -39.51 19.59 26.01
N VAL A 122 -38.67 20.38 25.32
CA VAL A 122 -37.92 19.94 24.14
C VAL A 122 -36.87 18.89 24.51
N GLU A 123 -36.13 19.09 25.61
CA GLU A 123 -35.19 18.09 26.14
C GLU A 123 -35.89 16.75 26.43
N LEU A 124 -36.99 16.77 27.18
CA LEU A 124 -37.75 15.56 27.51
C LEU A 124 -38.34 14.88 26.27
N ALA A 125 -38.72 15.64 25.25
CA ALA A 125 -39.15 15.10 23.97
C ALA A 125 -37.99 14.43 23.21
N ALA A 126 -36.81 15.06 23.19
CA ALA A 126 -35.60 14.49 22.60
C ALA A 126 -35.18 13.18 23.31
N GLU A 127 -35.22 13.16 24.64
CA GLU A 127 -34.95 11.96 25.45
C GLU A 127 -35.96 10.84 25.15
N ALA A 128 -37.25 11.16 25.05
CA ALA A 128 -38.30 10.19 24.71
C ALA A 128 -38.12 9.60 23.29
N LEU A 129 -37.51 10.36 22.39
CA LEU A 129 -37.12 9.91 21.05
C LEU A 129 -35.81 9.12 21.03
N LYS A 130 -35.05 9.11 22.14
CA LYS A 130 -33.70 8.57 22.23
C LYS A 130 -32.78 9.16 21.16
N TYR A 131 -32.71 10.50 21.13
CA TYR A 131 -31.97 11.28 20.13
C TYR A 131 -30.47 10.97 20.01
N GLU A 132 -29.85 10.44 21.08
CA GLU A 132 -28.45 9.97 21.09
C GLU A 132 -28.26 8.62 20.37
N GLU A 133 -29.34 7.87 20.16
CA GLU A 133 -29.33 6.54 19.53
C GLU A 133 -29.99 6.56 18.14
N ASN A 134 -30.85 7.52 17.86
CA ASN A 134 -31.69 7.57 16.65
C ASN A 134 -31.84 9.00 16.15
N LYS A 135 -32.02 9.14 14.83
CA LYS A 135 -32.58 10.35 14.23
C LYS A 135 -33.91 10.71 14.92
N ALA A 136 -34.07 11.97 15.30
CA ALA A 136 -35.16 12.42 16.14
C ALA A 136 -35.61 13.83 15.76
N THR A 137 -36.92 14.02 15.57
CA THR A 137 -37.46 15.34 15.24
C THR A 137 -38.45 15.80 16.31
N VAL A 138 -38.28 17.03 16.77
CA VAL A 138 -39.24 17.73 17.63
C VAL A 138 -39.87 18.87 16.85
N ILE A 139 -41.19 19.03 16.96
CA ILE A 139 -41.91 20.19 16.46
C ILE A 139 -42.51 20.92 17.66
N LEU A 140 -41.98 22.08 18.00
CA LEU A 140 -42.50 22.93 19.08
C LEU A 140 -43.52 23.94 18.53
N VAL A 141 -44.69 24.02 19.15
CA VAL A 141 -45.67 25.09 18.92
C VAL A 141 -45.79 25.89 20.22
N SER A 142 -45.37 27.16 20.20
CA SER A 142 -45.29 28.03 21.38
C SER A 142 -45.89 29.40 21.12
N ASP A 143 -46.64 29.96 22.07
CA ASP A 143 -47.20 31.32 21.99
C ASP A 143 -46.48 32.36 22.85
N GLY A 144 -45.38 31.97 23.50
CA GLY A 144 -44.64 32.86 24.37
C GLY A 144 -43.22 32.43 24.72
N ILE A 145 -42.60 33.27 25.54
CA ILE A 145 -41.23 33.14 26.04
C ILE A 145 -41.09 32.06 27.12
N GLU A 146 -39.88 31.52 27.24
CA GLU A 146 -39.48 30.67 28.36
C GLU A 146 -39.65 31.42 29.70
N THR A 147 -40.40 30.85 30.65
CA THR A 147 -40.70 31.49 31.96
C THR A 147 -40.15 30.73 33.17
N CYS A 148 -39.25 29.77 32.91
CA CYS A 148 -38.66 28.87 33.89
C CYS A 148 -37.12 28.93 33.97
N ASN A 149 -36.52 30.04 33.53
CA ASN A 149 -35.09 30.36 33.65
C ASN A 149 -34.14 29.43 32.87
N TYR A 150 -34.59 28.91 31.74
CA TYR A 150 -33.74 28.22 30.77
C TYR A 150 -33.47 29.13 29.56
N ASP A 151 -32.36 28.89 28.86
CA ASP A 151 -32.08 29.54 27.58
C ASP A 151 -32.35 28.53 26.44
N PRO A 152 -33.36 28.79 25.58
CA PRO A 152 -33.64 27.93 24.43
C PRO A 152 -32.46 27.76 23.47
N CYS A 153 -31.60 28.78 23.32
CA CYS A 153 -30.40 28.68 22.49
C CYS A 153 -29.43 27.62 23.01
N ASP A 154 -29.18 27.63 24.32
CA ASP A 154 -28.22 26.73 24.95
C ASP A 154 -28.72 25.28 24.89
N VAL A 155 -30.03 25.06 25.04
CA VAL A 155 -30.65 23.75 24.83
C VAL A 155 -30.49 23.28 23.39
N GLY A 156 -30.75 24.15 22.40
CA GLY A 156 -30.55 23.80 20.99
C GLY A 156 -29.13 23.31 20.69
N LYS A 157 -28.11 24.06 21.16
CA LYS A 157 -26.70 23.68 21.01
C LYS A 157 -26.38 22.37 21.73
N HIS A 158 -26.95 22.16 22.92
CA HIS A 158 -26.72 20.94 23.69
C HIS A 158 -27.29 19.71 22.97
N LEU A 159 -28.52 19.80 22.47
CA LEU A 159 -29.18 18.67 21.81
C LEU A 159 -28.51 18.33 20.46
N GLU A 160 -28.11 19.34 19.69
CA GLU A 160 -27.34 19.12 18.45
C GLU A 160 -26.00 18.43 18.72
N ALA A 161 -25.26 18.89 19.73
CA ALA A 161 -23.94 18.35 20.03
C ALA A 161 -23.93 16.90 20.53
N ASN A 162 -25.07 16.37 21.00
CA ASN A 162 -25.17 15.03 21.58
C ASN A 162 -26.05 14.07 20.76
N GLY A 163 -26.81 14.57 19.78
CA GLY A 163 -27.68 13.75 18.93
C GLY A 163 -26.98 13.13 17.71
N ILE A 164 -27.56 12.06 17.15
CA ILE A 164 -27.07 11.42 15.91
C ILE A 164 -27.59 12.14 14.64
N ASP A 165 -28.72 12.85 14.74
CA ASP A 165 -29.34 13.75 13.73
C ASP A 165 -30.62 14.31 14.38
N PHE A 166 -30.46 15.19 15.38
CA PHE A 166 -31.57 15.76 16.12
C PHE A 166 -32.01 17.08 15.51
N THR A 167 -33.30 17.24 15.22
CA THR A 167 -33.83 18.48 14.65
C THR A 167 -35.00 19.01 15.48
N ALA A 168 -34.95 20.28 15.90
CA ALA A 168 -36.08 20.96 16.51
C ALA A 168 -36.65 22.02 15.55
N HIS A 169 -37.81 21.75 14.96
CA HIS A 169 -38.61 22.78 14.31
C HIS A 169 -39.40 23.56 15.35
N VAL A 170 -39.51 24.88 15.17
CA VAL A 170 -40.22 25.75 16.11
C VAL A 170 -41.21 26.63 15.36
N ILE A 171 -42.46 26.62 15.80
CA ILE A 171 -43.54 27.46 15.30
C ILE A 171 -43.95 28.42 16.40
N GLY A 172 -43.67 29.69 16.19
CA GLY A 172 -44.13 30.79 17.03
C GLY A 172 -45.56 31.19 16.68
N PHE A 173 -46.52 30.97 17.59
CA PHE A 173 -47.93 31.21 17.35
C PHE A 173 -48.44 32.50 18.02
N ASP A 174 -48.81 33.50 17.21
CA ASP A 174 -49.21 34.84 17.64
C ASP A 174 -48.19 35.47 18.61
N LEU A 175 -46.93 35.54 18.13
CA LEU A 175 -45.82 36.17 18.83
C LEU A 175 -45.73 37.65 18.48
N ALA A 176 -45.91 38.52 19.48
CA ALA A 176 -45.89 39.96 19.28
C ALA A 176 -44.49 40.59 19.45
N ASP A 177 -43.56 39.92 20.12
CA ASP A 177 -42.29 40.52 20.55
C ASP A 177 -41.04 39.91 19.87
N ASP A 178 -40.06 40.76 19.57
CA ASP A 178 -38.84 40.40 18.83
C ASP A 178 -37.91 39.51 19.64
N GLU A 179 -37.91 39.65 20.97
CA GLU A 179 -37.03 38.91 21.88
C GLU A 179 -37.43 37.42 21.94
N THR A 180 -38.72 37.13 22.10
CA THR A 180 -39.26 35.77 22.08
C THR A 180 -39.03 35.13 20.71
N ARG A 181 -39.24 35.88 19.62
CA ARG A 181 -38.94 35.38 18.27
C ARG A 181 -37.47 35.00 18.11
N ALA A 182 -36.55 35.85 18.58
CA ALA A 182 -35.12 35.57 18.51
C ALA A 182 -34.72 34.33 19.31
N GLN A 183 -35.25 34.14 20.52
CA GLN A 183 -34.94 32.96 21.34
C GLN A 183 -35.46 31.66 20.72
N LEU A 184 -36.69 31.65 20.22
CA LEU A 184 -37.30 30.49 19.57
C LEU A 184 -36.63 30.18 18.22
N GLN A 185 -36.28 31.21 17.46
CA GLN A 185 -35.50 31.06 16.23
C GLN A 185 -34.14 30.42 16.51
N CYS A 186 -33.45 30.89 17.54
CA CYS A 186 -32.16 30.38 17.94
C CYS A 186 -32.19 28.89 18.32
N LEU A 187 -33.23 28.43 19.03
CA LEU A 187 -33.41 26.99 19.32
C LEU A 187 -33.50 26.18 18.02
N ALA A 188 -34.32 26.63 17.05
CA ALA A 188 -34.47 25.93 15.78
C ALA A 188 -33.17 25.92 14.97
N GLU A 189 -32.54 27.07 14.79
CA GLU A 189 -31.32 27.20 13.97
C GLU A 189 -30.14 26.40 14.53
N ASN A 190 -29.99 26.34 15.85
CA ASN A 190 -28.90 25.56 16.48
C ASN A 190 -29.06 24.05 16.33
N THR A 191 -30.21 23.55 15.85
CA THR A 191 -30.51 22.12 15.63
C THR A 191 -30.76 21.80 14.16
N GLY A 192 -30.39 22.71 13.24
CA GLY A 192 -30.69 22.58 11.81
C GLY A 192 -32.19 22.64 11.46
N GLY A 193 -33.04 23.00 12.43
CA GLY A 193 -34.47 23.10 12.30
C GLY A 193 -34.93 24.39 11.62
N ARG A 194 -36.25 24.51 11.47
CA ARG A 194 -36.91 25.65 10.83
C ARG A 194 -37.69 26.43 11.88
N PHE A 195 -37.51 27.75 11.91
CA PHE A 195 -38.37 28.65 12.67
C PHE A 195 -39.40 29.27 11.73
N LEU A 196 -40.69 29.08 12.04
CA LEU A 196 -41.80 29.70 11.32
C LEU A 196 -42.68 30.46 12.33
N THR A 197 -43.33 31.51 11.86
CA THR A 197 -44.34 32.24 12.63
C THR A 197 -45.72 32.03 12.04
N ALA A 198 -46.74 32.06 12.87
CA ALA A 198 -48.12 31.98 12.45
C ALA A 198 -48.98 32.94 13.28
N ASP A 199 -49.68 33.85 12.62
CA ASP A 199 -50.53 34.85 13.29
C ASP A 199 -51.99 34.40 13.38
N ASN A 200 -52.36 33.32 12.68
CA ASN A 200 -53.72 32.79 12.62
C ASN A 200 -53.76 31.28 12.34
N ALA A 201 -54.96 30.72 12.24
CA ALA A 201 -55.18 29.29 12.04
C ALA A 201 -54.67 28.75 10.69
N GLU A 202 -54.75 29.55 9.62
CA GLU A 202 -54.33 29.16 8.27
C GLU A 202 -52.80 29.09 8.20
N GLU A 203 -52.13 30.13 8.72
CA GLU A 203 -50.67 30.16 8.81
C GLU A 203 -50.12 29.09 9.74
N LEU A 204 -50.80 28.78 10.85
CA LEU A 204 -50.38 27.68 11.73
C LEU A 204 -50.47 26.34 11.01
N ALA A 205 -51.50 26.14 10.17
CA ALA A 205 -51.65 24.93 9.38
C ALA A 205 -50.54 24.81 8.32
N ASP A 206 -50.26 25.90 7.59
CA ASP A 206 -49.19 25.94 6.59
C ASP A 206 -47.82 25.73 7.24
N ALA A 207 -47.54 26.40 8.36
CA ALA A 207 -46.29 26.22 9.10
C ALA A 207 -46.10 24.77 9.57
N LEU A 208 -47.13 24.16 10.15
CA LEU A 208 -47.10 22.75 10.55
C LEU A 208 -46.90 21.81 9.36
N GLN A 209 -47.54 22.08 8.22
CA GLN A 209 -47.33 21.30 7.00
C GLN A 209 -45.90 21.44 6.49
N GLN A 210 -45.32 22.64 6.50
CA GLN A 210 -43.97 22.90 6.03
C GLN A 210 -42.88 22.24 6.87
N VAL A 211 -43.05 22.19 8.20
CA VAL A 211 -42.05 21.57 9.10
C VAL A 211 -42.22 20.06 9.27
N SER A 212 -43.38 19.53 8.88
CA SER A 212 -43.66 18.09 8.95
C SER A 212 -43.54 17.36 7.61
N ALA A 213 -43.41 18.11 6.50
CA ALA A 213 -43.01 17.56 5.23
C ALA A 213 -41.58 16.99 5.36
N ALA A 214 -41.38 15.75 4.90
CA ALA A 214 -40.05 15.18 4.79
C ALA A 214 -39.15 16.13 4.00
N ALA A 215 -37.93 16.34 4.47
CA ALA A 215 -36.93 17.12 3.73
C ALA A 215 -36.86 16.59 2.28
N PRO A 216 -36.78 17.46 1.26
CA PRO A 216 -36.62 17.02 -0.11
C PRO A 216 -35.43 16.05 -0.17
N PRO A 217 -35.56 14.88 -0.85
CA PRO A 217 -34.44 13.97 -0.98
C PRO A 217 -33.26 14.72 -1.58
N ALA A 218 -32.07 14.55 -0.99
CA ALA A 218 -30.86 15.21 -1.43
C ALA A 218 -30.66 14.99 -2.93
N ALA A 219 -30.31 16.06 -3.63
CA ALA A 219 -30.08 16.01 -5.06
C ALA A 219 -28.90 15.07 -5.34
N ARG A 220 -29.11 14.09 -6.23
CA ARG A 220 -28.04 13.20 -6.66
C ARG A 220 -27.37 13.76 -7.92
N ILE A 221 -26.05 13.70 -7.92
CA ILE A 221 -25.14 14.22 -8.95
C ILE A 221 -24.50 13.04 -9.65
N ASP A 222 -24.51 13.05 -10.98
CA ASP A 222 -23.83 12.02 -11.77
C ASP A 222 -22.31 12.17 -11.65
N ALA A 223 -21.66 11.16 -11.07
CA ALA A 223 -20.21 11.05 -11.00
C ALA A 223 -19.71 9.93 -11.91
N VAL A 224 -18.54 10.14 -12.52
CA VAL A 224 -17.88 9.20 -13.42
C VAL A 224 -16.49 8.87 -12.92
N PHE A 225 -16.19 7.57 -12.80
CA PHE A 225 -14.88 7.07 -12.41
C PHE A 225 -14.34 6.12 -13.47
N GLU A 226 -13.12 6.40 -13.92
CA GLU A 226 -12.42 5.61 -14.94
C GLU A 226 -11.10 5.11 -14.38
N ALA A 227 -10.74 3.88 -14.74
CA ALA A 227 -9.45 3.30 -14.40
C ALA A 227 -8.58 3.15 -15.65
N THR A 228 -7.31 3.53 -15.57
CA THR A 228 -6.35 3.42 -16.68
C THR A 228 -5.21 2.47 -16.36
N ASP A 229 -4.65 1.84 -17.39
CA ASP A 229 -3.44 1.01 -17.26
C ASP A 229 -2.20 1.93 -17.16
N GLY A 230 -1.77 2.22 -15.94
CA GLY A 230 -0.76 3.24 -15.66
C GLY A 230 -1.24 4.68 -15.89
N LYS A 231 -0.31 5.62 -15.72
CA LYS A 231 -0.59 7.07 -15.82
C LYS A 231 -0.74 7.50 -17.28
N GLY A 232 -1.93 7.95 -17.67
CA GLY A 232 -2.22 8.39 -19.05
C GLY A 232 -2.37 7.25 -20.06
N GLY A 233 -2.42 6.00 -19.59
CA GLY A 233 -2.66 4.83 -20.43
C GLY A 233 -4.13 4.69 -20.85
N PRO A 234 -4.46 3.64 -21.61
CA PRO A 234 -5.82 3.37 -22.06
C PRO A 234 -6.74 3.01 -20.89
N VAL A 235 -8.04 3.32 -21.03
CA VAL A 235 -9.08 2.93 -20.06
C VAL A 235 -9.26 1.41 -20.05
N ILE A 236 -9.24 0.82 -18.86
CA ILE A 236 -9.43 -0.61 -18.63
C ILE A 236 -10.93 -0.91 -18.66
N LYS A 237 -11.35 -1.79 -19.58
CA LYS A 237 -12.78 -2.00 -19.86
C LYS A 237 -13.46 -3.06 -19.00
N ASN A 238 -12.72 -4.01 -18.43
CA ASN A 238 -13.25 -5.17 -17.71
C ASN A 238 -12.31 -5.59 -16.58
N GLY A 239 -12.79 -6.45 -15.68
CA GLY A 239 -11.97 -7.07 -14.63
C GLY A 239 -11.59 -6.09 -13.52
N LEU A 240 -12.45 -5.11 -13.24
CA LEU A 240 -12.29 -4.14 -12.17
C LEU A 240 -13.45 -4.27 -11.20
N ALA A 241 -13.16 -4.29 -9.90
CA ALA A 241 -14.13 -4.17 -8.83
C ALA A 241 -14.00 -2.78 -8.21
N TRP A 242 -15.11 -2.04 -8.17
CA TRP A 242 -15.17 -0.71 -7.58
C TRP A 242 -15.80 -0.72 -6.20
N THR A 243 -15.22 0.06 -5.29
CA THR A 243 -15.78 0.39 -3.98
C THR A 243 -15.81 1.90 -3.84
N LEU A 244 -16.95 2.44 -3.42
CA LEU A 244 -17.15 3.86 -3.16
C LEU A 244 -17.69 4.01 -1.74
N SER A 245 -17.00 4.79 -0.90
CA SER A 245 -17.38 5.03 0.48
C SER A 245 -17.49 6.51 0.75
N ASP A 246 -18.60 6.91 1.37
CA ASP A 246 -18.79 8.27 1.87
C ASP A 246 -17.85 8.50 3.08
N LEU A 247 -17.08 9.58 3.07
CA LEU A 247 -16.07 9.85 4.10
C LEU A 247 -16.66 10.40 5.40
N GLU A 248 -17.86 10.96 5.37
CA GLU A 248 -18.53 11.52 6.54
C GLU A 248 -19.23 10.42 7.34
N THR A 249 -19.99 9.58 6.66
CA THR A 249 -20.79 8.50 7.25
C THR A 249 -20.05 7.16 7.33
N GLY A 250 -19.00 6.97 6.51
CA GLY A 250 -18.31 5.69 6.34
C GLY A 250 -19.13 4.63 5.60
N ALA A 251 -20.32 4.96 5.09
CA ALA A 251 -21.19 4.02 4.40
C ALA A 251 -20.64 3.69 3.00
N ALA A 252 -20.69 2.40 2.62
CA ALA A 252 -20.36 1.98 1.26
C ALA A 252 -21.56 2.22 0.34
N THR A 253 -21.42 3.16 -0.60
CA THR A 253 -22.39 3.44 -1.66
C THR A 253 -22.31 2.40 -2.77
N VAL A 254 -21.12 1.81 -2.97
CA VAL A 254 -20.86 0.72 -3.91
C VAL A 254 -19.85 -0.24 -3.30
N ASP A 255 -20.08 -1.53 -3.47
CA ASP A 255 -19.11 -2.56 -3.12
C ASP A 255 -19.08 -3.68 -4.18
N GLY A 256 -17.92 -3.89 -4.79
CA GLY A 256 -17.65 -5.03 -5.67
C GLY A 256 -18.27 -4.97 -7.07
N LEU A 257 -18.57 -3.79 -7.61
CA LEU A 257 -19.21 -3.69 -8.93
C LEU A 257 -18.21 -3.94 -10.07
N GLU A 258 -18.45 -5.00 -10.86
CA GLU A 258 -17.56 -5.45 -11.93
C GLU A 258 -17.77 -4.73 -13.27
N ILE A 259 -17.31 -3.48 -13.39
CA ILE A 259 -17.47 -2.67 -14.60
C ILE A 259 -16.20 -1.87 -14.95
N GLY A 260 -15.98 -1.61 -16.24
CA GLY A 260 -14.81 -0.83 -16.70
C GLY A 260 -14.83 0.65 -16.34
N VAL A 261 -16.02 1.26 -16.35
CA VAL A 261 -16.25 2.68 -16.01
C VAL A 261 -17.44 2.74 -15.09
N LEU A 262 -17.25 3.30 -13.89
CA LEU A 262 -18.30 3.47 -12.91
C LEU A 262 -19.01 4.80 -13.17
N ARG A 263 -20.31 4.75 -13.45
CA ARG A 263 -21.18 5.93 -13.60
C ARG A 263 -22.36 5.80 -12.67
N MET A 264 -22.55 6.76 -11.77
CA MET A 264 -23.72 6.73 -10.89
C MET A 264 -24.08 8.07 -10.27
N PRO A 265 -25.38 8.25 -9.97
CA PRO A 265 -25.87 9.39 -9.21
C PRO A 265 -25.61 9.18 -7.70
N VAL A 266 -24.84 10.07 -7.10
CA VAL A 266 -24.49 10.10 -5.66
C VAL A 266 -24.76 11.48 -5.06
N GLU A 267 -24.88 11.59 -3.74
CA GLU A 267 -25.07 12.89 -3.09
C GLU A 267 -23.79 13.73 -3.14
N ALA A 268 -23.91 15.05 -3.05
CA ALA A 268 -22.75 15.93 -2.94
C ALA A 268 -21.98 15.62 -1.66
N GLY A 269 -20.66 15.54 -1.73
CA GLY A 269 -19.85 15.20 -0.55
C GLY A 269 -18.45 14.70 -0.89
N ALA A 270 -17.72 14.33 0.17
CA ALA A 270 -16.38 13.78 0.07
C ALA A 270 -16.43 12.24 0.10
N TYR A 271 -15.74 11.62 -0.85
CA TYR A 271 -15.77 10.16 -1.02
C TYR A 271 -14.37 9.58 -1.16
N LYS A 272 -14.20 8.37 -0.65
CA LYS A 272 -13.07 7.49 -0.96
C LYS A 272 -13.48 6.51 -2.06
N VAL A 273 -12.73 6.53 -3.16
CA VAL A 273 -12.90 5.63 -4.30
C VAL A 273 -11.76 4.62 -4.30
N VAL A 274 -12.09 3.34 -4.41
CA VAL A 274 -11.13 2.26 -4.56
C VAL A 274 -11.50 1.44 -5.78
N VAL A 275 -10.51 1.14 -6.61
CA VAL A 275 -10.65 0.21 -7.72
C VAL A 275 -9.60 -0.89 -7.62
N LYS A 276 -10.02 -2.13 -7.80
CA LYS A 276 -9.15 -3.31 -7.77
C LYS A 276 -9.31 -4.13 -9.04
N ARG A 277 -8.20 -4.44 -9.71
CA ARG A 277 -8.17 -5.34 -10.86
C ARG A 277 -8.05 -6.80 -10.40
N THR A 278 -8.53 -7.74 -11.21
CA THR A 278 -8.57 -9.18 -10.89
C THR A 278 -7.21 -9.79 -10.55
N ASP A 279 -6.11 -9.19 -11.00
CA ASP A 279 -4.73 -9.62 -10.70
C ASP A 279 -4.20 -9.07 -9.37
N GLY A 280 -5.00 -8.30 -8.64
CA GLY A 280 -4.69 -7.79 -7.31
C GLY A 280 -4.20 -6.35 -7.27
N VAL A 281 -3.90 -5.74 -8.42
CA VAL A 281 -3.47 -4.33 -8.52
C VAL A 281 -4.64 -3.43 -8.13
N SER A 282 -4.39 -2.41 -7.32
CA SER A 282 -5.42 -1.47 -6.87
C SER A 282 -4.95 -0.02 -6.92
N ALA A 283 -5.91 0.89 -7.07
CA ALA A 283 -5.71 2.31 -6.90
C ALA A 283 -6.80 2.85 -5.96
N GLU A 284 -6.45 3.87 -5.17
CA GLU A 284 -7.39 4.59 -4.32
C GLU A 284 -7.25 6.09 -4.48
N ARG A 285 -8.35 6.82 -4.29
CA ARG A 285 -8.38 8.28 -4.38
C ARG A 285 -9.51 8.86 -3.55
N GLU A 286 -9.24 9.95 -2.85
CA GLU A 286 -10.28 10.80 -2.25
C GLU A 286 -10.72 11.87 -3.25
N VAL A 287 -12.03 12.08 -3.35
CA VAL A 287 -12.67 12.99 -4.30
C VAL A 287 -13.74 13.82 -3.62
N GLU A 288 -14.01 15.00 -4.15
CA GLU A 288 -15.09 15.87 -3.72
C GLU A 288 -16.07 16.02 -4.88
N ILE A 289 -17.33 15.67 -4.64
CA ILE A 289 -18.41 15.68 -5.63
C ILE A 289 -19.30 16.88 -5.37
N GLY A 290 -19.41 17.76 -6.37
CA GLY A 290 -20.15 19.03 -6.26
C GLY A 290 -21.18 19.21 -7.37
N ALA A 291 -22.25 19.94 -7.09
CA ALA A 291 -23.39 20.11 -8.02
C ALA A 291 -23.01 20.82 -9.33
N ASP A 292 -22.03 21.74 -9.28
CA ASP A 292 -21.57 22.54 -10.41
C ASP A 292 -20.13 22.20 -10.84
N ALA A 293 -19.60 21.04 -10.42
CA ALA A 293 -18.24 20.60 -10.69
C ALA A 293 -18.17 19.57 -11.83
N ASP A 294 -16.98 19.42 -12.44
CA ASP A 294 -16.68 18.30 -13.32
C ASP A 294 -16.37 17.06 -12.46
N ASN A 295 -17.38 16.23 -12.23
CA ASN A 295 -17.29 15.04 -11.38
C ASN A 295 -16.75 13.81 -12.12
N SER A 296 -15.71 14.01 -12.93
CA SER A 296 -15.02 12.97 -13.70
C SER A 296 -13.63 12.71 -13.11
N PHE A 297 -13.39 11.48 -12.68
CA PHE A 297 -12.18 11.10 -11.96
C PHE A 297 -11.48 9.91 -12.61
N VAL A 298 -10.17 10.04 -12.82
CA VAL A 298 -9.33 8.96 -13.36
C VAL A 298 -8.44 8.39 -12.25
N LEU A 299 -8.41 7.06 -12.13
CA LEU A 299 -7.58 6.29 -11.21
C LEU A 299 -6.59 5.42 -12.01
N PRO A 300 -5.31 5.80 -12.10
CA PRO A 300 -4.31 4.97 -12.78
C PRO A 300 -3.93 3.76 -11.90
N LEU A 301 -4.11 2.53 -12.41
CA LEU A 301 -3.57 1.34 -11.77
C LEU A 301 -2.10 1.20 -12.15
N ILE A 302 -1.24 1.35 -11.14
CA ILE A 302 0.21 1.23 -11.31
C ILE A 302 0.63 -0.12 -10.74
N VAL A 303 1.30 -0.93 -11.55
CA VAL A 303 1.91 -2.18 -11.11
C VAL A 303 3.25 -1.83 -10.46
N GLU A 304 3.35 -1.94 -9.14
CA GLU A 304 4.64 -1.92 -8.47
C GLU A 304 5.35 -3.26 -8.76
N LEU A 305 6.44 -3.20 -9.52
CA LEU A 305 7.27 -4.38 -9.75
C LEU A 305 7.95 -4.80 -8.44
N PRO A 306 8.20 -6.10 -8.21
CA PRO A 306 8.97 -6.55 -7.07
C PRO A 306 10.36 -5.91 -7.07
N ASP A 307 10.89 -5.57 -5.88
CA ASP A 307 12.24 -5.03 -5.70
C ASP A 307 13.26 -5.92 -6.45
N ALA A 308 13.76 -5.42 -7.58
CA ALA A 308 14.84 -6.08 -8.27
C ALA A 308 16.12 -5.95 -7.43
N SER A 309 16.97 -6.97 -7.46
CA SER A 309 18.26 -6.94 -6.79
C SER A 309 19.33 -7.60 -7.64
N ILE A 310 20.56 -7.10 -7.50
CA ILE A 310 21.76 -7.66 -8.12
C ILE A 310 22.81 -7.90 -7.03
N SER A 311 23.48 -9.03 -7.12
CA SER A 311 24.64 -9.37 -6.30
C SER A 311 25.70 -10.07 -7.15
N ALA A 312 26.90 -9.52 -7.14
CA ALA A 312 28.09 -10.06 -7.78
C ALA A 312 29.33 -9.73 -6.94
N SER A 313 30.50 -10.27 -7.27
CA SER A 313 31.75 -9.82 -6.65
C SER A 313 32.05 -8.36 -7.01
N ALA A 314 32.61 -7.62 -6.06
CA ALA A 314 32.98 -6.22 -6.28
C ALA A 314 34.14 -6.05 -7.28
N GLU A 315 34.93 -7.10 -7.50
CA GLU A 315 36.03 -7.13 -8.47
C GLU A 315 35.85 -8.28 -9.47
N ALA A 316 36.29 -8.05 -10.70
CA ALA A 316 36.35 -9.07 -11.74
C ALA A 316 37.52 -8.82 -12.69
N ALA A 317 38.12 -9.88 -13.23
CA ALA A 317 39.22 -9.75 -14.19
C ALA A 317 38.71 -9.27 -15.55
N GLN A 318 39.48 -8.42 -16.25
CA GLN A 318 39.15 -7.96 -17.60
C GLN A 318 38.80 -9.12 -18.55
N GLY A 319 37.71 -8.98 -19.30
CA GLY A 319 37.25 -9.99 -20.27
C GLY A 319 36.71 -11.31 -19.70
N SER A 320 36.77 -11.52 -18.38
CA SER A 320 36.29 -12.74 -17.71
C SER A 320 34.76 -12.83 -17.67
N ALA A 321 34.22 -14.03 -17.44
CA ALA A 321 32.80 -14.23 -17.17
C ALA A 321 32.55 -14.18 -15.64
N LEU A 322 31.77 -13.19 -15.21
CA LEU A 322 31.41 -12.97 -13.82
C LEU A 322 30.04 -13.60 -13.53
N PRO A 323 29.91 -14.54 -12.56
CA PRO A 323 28.61 -14.98 -12.09
C PRO A 323 27.87 -13.83 -11.38
N VAL A 324 26.68 -13.51 -11.86
CA VAL A 324 25.80 -12.48 -11.28
C VAL A 324 24.52 -13.14 -10.79
N THR A 325 24.26 -13.02 -9.49
CA THR A 325 23.01 -13.41 -8.86
C THR A 325 22.05 -12.24 -8.91
N TRP A 326 20.78 -12.52 -9.20
CA TRP A 326 19.76 -11.49 -9.30
C TRP A 326 18.40 -12.02 -8.88
N ALA A 327 17.53 -11.09 -8.50
CA ALA A 327 16.09 -11.29 -8.33
C ALA A 327 15.37 -10.11 -9.01
N GLY A 328 14.15 -10.34 -9.50
CA GLY A 328 13.39 -9.34 -10.20
C GLY A 328 12.22 -9.97 -10.96
N PRO A 329 11.47 -9.18 -11.74
CA PRO A 329 10.23 -9.62 -12.37
C PRO A 329 10.43 -10.70 -13.45
N ASN A 330 11.65 -10.82 -13.99
CA ASN A 330 12.03 -11.77 -15.05
C ASN A 330 11.04 -11.78 -16.21
N GLU A 331 10.68 -10.58 -16.69
CA GLU A 331 9.78 -10.45 -17.82
C GLU A 331 10.45 -10.93 -19.11
N ASP A 332 9.66 -11.10 -20.16
CA ASP A 332 10.18 -11.56 -21.44
C ASP A 332 11.30 -10.61 -21.92
N ARG A 333 12.46 -11.22 -22.25
CA ARG A 333 13.68 -10.55 -22.71
C ARG A 333 14.33 -9.57 -21.73
N ASP A 334 13.98 -9.58 -20.44
CA ASP A 334 14.77 -8.88 -19.43
C ASP A 334 16.24 -9.32 -19.46
N TYR A 335 17.15 -8.41 -19.13
CA TYR A 335 18.58 -8.69 -19.22
C TYR A 335 19.41 -7.98 -18.16
N ILE A 336 20.54 -8.60 -17.84
CA ILE A 336 21.57 -8.01 -17.02
C ILE A 336 22.69 -7.53 -17.94
N SER A 337 23.07 -6.27 -17.77
CA SER A 337 24.13 -5.63 -18.55
C SER A 337 25.27 -5.13 -17.68
N VAL A 338 26.44 -4.93 -18.29
CA VAL A 338 27.55 -4.14 -17.74
C VAL A 338 27.76 -2.90 -18.61
N ALA A 339 27.86 -1.74 -17.97
CA ALA A 339 27.97 -0.45 -18.62
C ALA A 339 29.00 0.44 -17.90
N GLU A 340 29.45 1.51 -18.57
CA GLU A 340 30.27 2.54 -17.91
C GLU A 340 29.46 3.19 -16.79
N ALA A 341 30.11 3.42 -15.64
CA ALA A 341 29.46 4.00 -14.48
C ALA A 341 28.83 5.37 -14.82
N GLY A 342 27.55 5.55 -14.51
CA GLY A 342 26.81 6.80 -14.77
C GLY A 342 26.33 7.01 -16.20
N SER A 343 26.45 6.01 -17.09
CA SER A 343 25.85 6.07 -18.44
C SER A 343 24.32 5.91 -18.40
N ASP A 344 23.62 6.37 -19.44
CA ASP A 344 22.15 6.20 -19.57
C ASP A 344 21.73 4.72 -19.55
N GLY A 345 20.52 4.43 -19.08
CA GLY A 345 20.05 3.06 -18.80
C GLY A 345 20.05 2.08 -19.99
N GLY A 346 19.88 2.58 -21.22
CA GLY A 346 19.91 1.76 -22.43
C GLY A 346 21.32 1.47 -22.99
N VAL A 347 22.36 2.12 -22.45
CA VAL A 347 23.74 1.95 -22.93
C VAL A 347 24.40 0.81 -22.18
N TYR A 348 25.00 -0.12 -22.93
CA TYR A 348 25.75 -1.25 -22.36
C TYR A 348 26.97 -1.60 -23.21
N ILE A 349 27.94 -2.24 -22.57
CA ILE A 349 29.12 -2.83 -23.22
C ILE A 349 28.83 -4.30 -23.55
N ASN A 350 28.22 -5.01 -22.61
CA ASN A 350 27.85 -6.41 -22.76
C ASN A 350 26.60 -6.72 -21.92
N TYR A 351 25.88 -7.79 -22.27
CA TYR A 351 24.68 -8.19 -21.56
C TYR A 351 24.43 -9.71 -21.63
N THR A 352 23.52 -10.19 -20.79
CA THR A 352 23.02 -11.57 -20.80
C THR A 352 21.57 -11.56 -20.35
N TYR A 353 20.69 -12.25 -21.09
CA TYR A 353 19.28 -12.34 -20.76
C TYR A 353 19.04 -13.11 -19.45
N THR A 354 18.07 -12.66 -18.66
CA THR A 354 17.68 -13.26 -17.38
C THR A 354 17.11 -14.68 -17.53
N GLU A 355 16.62 -15.06 -18.73
CA GLU A 355 16.18 -16.43 -19.05
C GLU A 355 17.27 -17.50 -18.79
N LYS A 356 18.56 -17.10 -18.70
CA LYS A 356 19.68 -18.00 -18.39
C LYS A 356 19.73 -18.42 -16.91
N GLY A 357 18.84 -17.88 -16.08
CA GLY A 357 18.73 -18.20 -14.66
C GLY A 357 19.55 -17.30 -13.76
N SER A 358 19.51 -17.60 -12.47
CA SER A 358 20.25 -16.88 -11.41
C SER A 358 21.06 -17.92 -10.60
N PRO A 359 22.40 -17.84 -10.57
CA PRO A 359 23.23 -16.84 -11.23
C PRO A 359 23.37 -17.04 -12.75
N LEU A 360 23.55 -15.95 -13.49
CA LEU A 360 23.95 -15.96 -14.91
C LEU A 360 25.42 -15.55 -15.08
N GLN A 361 26.01 -15.83 -16.24
CA GLN A 361 27.40 -15.48 -16.56
C GLN A 361 27.45 -14.20 -17.40
N LEU A 362 27.92 -13.10 -16.81
CA LEU A 362 28.06 -11.81 -17.48
C LEU A 362 29.52 -11.55 -17.85
N ARG A 363 29.82 -11.37 -19.13
CA ARG A 363 31.21 -11.14 -19.56
C ARG A 363 31.64 -9.68 -19.37
N MET A 364 32.73 -9.50 -18.62
CA MET A 364 33.27 -8.20 -18.21
C MET A 364 33.95 -7.45 -19.35
N PRO A 365 33.98 -6.11 -19.29
CA PRO A 365 34.69 -5.27 -20.25
C PRO A 365 36.17 -5.64 -20.41
N PRO A 366 36.76 -5.42 -21.61
CA PRO A 366 38.17 -5.70 -21.88
C PRO A 366 39.13 -4.61 -21.36
N LYS A 367 38.60 -3.49 -20.88
CA LYS A 367 39.39 -2.38 -20.31
C LYS A 367 39.23 -2.38 -18.79
N PRO A 368 40.32 -2.35 -18.02
CA PRO A 368 40.24 -2.11 -16.58
C PRO A 368 39.57 -0.78 -16.26
N GLY A 369 38.83 -0.71 -15.15
CA GLY A 369 38.10 0.48 -14.70
C GLY A 369 36.88 0.18 -13.84
N GLU A 370 36.17 1.23 -13.45
CA GLU A 370 34.91 1.15 -12.70
C GLU A 370 33.72 1.02 -13.66
N TYR A 371 32.85 0.05 -13.40
CA TYR A 371 31.67 -0.23 -14.19
C TYR A 371 30.44 -0.47 -13.29
N GLU A 372 29.28 -0.49 -13.92
CA GLU A 372 28.01 -0.75 -13.27
C GLU A 372 27.33 -1.95 -13.94
N ILE A 373 26.91 -2.92 -13.13
CA ILE A 373 26.06 -4.05 -13.53
C ILE A 373 24.61 -3.63 -13.28
N ARG A 374 23.74 -3.80 -14.26
CA ARG A 374 22.36 -3.30 -14.23
C ARG A 374 21.36 -4.37 -14.63
N TYR A 375 20.25 -4.48 -13.90
CA TYR A 375 19.06 -5.23 -14.30
C TYR A 375 18.24 -4.26 -15.14
N ILE A 376 18.01 -4.59 -16.41
CA ILE A 376 17.20 -3.78 -17.31
C ILE A 376 15.90 -4.51 -17.66
N ARG A 377 14.78 -3.79 -17.49
CA ARG A 377 13.47 -4.19 -17.98
C ARG A 377 13.37 -3.95 -19.49
N SER A 378 13.00 -4.96 -20.27
CA SER A 378 13.13 -4.89 -21.73
C SER A 378 12.10 -3.98 -22.42
N GLN A 379 10.94 -3.77 -21.80
CA GLN A 379 9.77 -3.09 -22.36
C GLN A 379 10.01 -1.58 -22.54
N ASP A 380 10.77 -0.98 -21.64
CA ASP A 380 11.02 0.47 -21.59
C ASP A 380 12.47 0.85 -21.29
N ASN A 381 13.38 -0.13 -21.15
CA ASN A 381 14.78 0.04 -20.80
C ASN A 381 15.01 0.69 -19.41
N GLU A 382 14.07 0.50 -18.49
CA GLU A 382 14.22 0.97 -17.12
C GLU A 382 15.26 0.13 -16.36
N VAL A 383 16.12 0.80 -15.58
CA VAL A 383 17.08 0.17 -14.67
C VAL A 383 16.35 -0.16 -13.37
N LEU A 384 16.10 -1.44 -13.10
CA LEU A 384 15.38 -1.87 -11.89
C LEU A 384 16.30 -2.04 -10.67
N ALA A 385 17.57 -2.40 -10.91
CA ALA A 385 18.59 -2.56 -9.89
C ALA A 385 19.98 -2.37 -10.48
N SER A 386 20.95 -1.95 -9.66
CA SER A 386 22.35 -1.90 -10.08
C SER A 386 23.34 -2.24 -8.97
N ALA A 387 24.55 -2.63 -9.38
CA ALA A 387 25.68 -2.89 -8.51
C ALA A 387 26.99 -2.43 -9.18
N THR A 388 27.91 -1.85 -8.41
CA THR A 388 29.22 -1.43 -8.92
C THR A 388 30.18 -2.62 -9.00
N VAL A 389 31.04 -2.63 -10.03
CA VAL A 389 32.12 -3.62 -10.19
C VAL A 389 33.39 -2.94 -10.71
N THR A 390 34.51 -3.22 -10.06
CA THR A 390 35.84 -2.82 -10.50
C THR A 390 36.43 -3.91 -11.38
N VAL A 391 36.66 -3.61 -12.65
CA VAL A 391 37.36 -4.51 -13.56
C VAL A 391 38.86 -4.29 -13.39
N VAL A 392 39.55 -5.31 -12.90
CA VAL A 392 41.00 -5.30 -12.70
C VAL A 392 41.73 -5.91 -13.91
N PRO A 393 42.95 -5.45 -14.24
CA PRO A 393 43.76 -6.13 -15.24
C PRO A 393 44.07 -7.56 -14.76
N VAL A 394 44.15 -8.51 -15.69
CA VAL A 394 44.72 -9.83 -15.37
C VAL A 394 46.21 -9.63 -15.12
N GLU A 395 46.66 -9.78 -13.88
CA GLU A 395 48.09 -9.78 -13.58
C GLU A 395 48.72 -11.07 -14.12
N VAL A 396 49.53 -10.92 -15.18
CA VAL A 396 50.37 -12.02 -15.65
C VAL A 396 51.52 -12.17 -14.65
N SER A 397 51.75 -13.37 -14.16
CA SER A 397 52.84 -13.67 -13.24
C SER A 397 53.53 -14.99 -13.58
N VAL A 398 54.79 -15.10 -13.19
CA VAL A 398 55.58 -16.33 -13.28
C VAL A 398 56.38 -16.48 -11.99
N SER A 399 56.39 -17.69 -11.43
CA SER A 399 57.04 -18.01 -10.16
C SER A 399 57.76 -19.35 -10.24
N ALA A 400 58.98 -19.39 -9.71
CA ALA A 400 59.84 -20.56 -9.68
C ALA A 400 60.78 -20.46 -8.46
N ALA A 401 61.53 -21.53 -8.19
CA ALA A 401 62.60 -21.48 -7.20
C ALA A 401 63.67 -20.44 -7.61
N SER A 402 64.19 -19.67 -6.64
CA SER A 402 65.21 -18.65 -6.89
C SER A 402 66.59 -19.25 -7.21
N GLU A 403 66.79 -20.54 -6.92
CA GLU A 403 68.00 -21.30 -7.26
C GLU A 403 67.64 -22.66 -7.86
N ALA A 404 68.41 -23.12 -8.85
CA ALA A 404 68.24 -24.41 -9.47
C ALA A 404 69.59 -25.02 -9.92
N PRO A 405 69.82 -26.34 -9.79
CA PRO A 405 71.01 -26.97 -10.32
C PRO A 405 71.10 -26.85 -11.86
N GLN A 406 72.31 -26.66 -12.41
CA GLN A 406 72.54 -26.66 -13.86
C GLN A 406 71.95 -27.91 -14.53
N GLY A 407 71.31 -27.74 -15.69
CA GLY A 407 70.69 -28.84 -16.46
C GLY A 407 69.39 -29.42 -15.89
N SER A 408 69.04 -29.12 -14.63
CA SER A 408 67.85 -29.68 -13.98
C SER A 408 66.53 -29.16 -14.57
N ALA A 409 65.47 -29.97 -14.49
CA ALA A 409 64.11 -29.51 -14.76
C ALA A 409 63.44 -29.08 -13.46
N ILE A 410 62.96 -27.84 -13.41
CA ILE A 410 62.27 -27.27 -12.25
C ILE A 410 60.79 -27.01 -12.56
N PRO A 411 59.90 -27.15 -11.57
CA PRO A 411 58.52 -26.71 -11.72
C PRO A 411 58.44 -25.18 -11.75
N VAL A 412 57.69 -24.65 -12.72
CA VAL A 412 57.39 -23.23 -12.85
C VAL A 412 55.88 -23.04 -12.86
N THR A 413 55.37 -22.23 -11.92
CA THR A 413 53.97 -21.81 -11.90
C THR A 413 53.82 -20.46 -12.59
N TRP A 414 52.67 -20.25 -13.22
CA TRP A 414 52.36 -19.02 -13.94
C TRP A 414 50.86 -18.75 -13.91
N VAL A 415 50.50 -17.48 -14.06
CA VAL A 415 49.16 -16.96 -14.34
C VAL A 415 49.28 -16.09 -15.57
N GLY A 416 48.45 -16.33 -16.58
CA GLY A 416 48.57 -15.65 -17.86
C GLY A 416 47.44 -16.03 -18.80
N PRO A 417 47.39 -15.43 -20.00
CA PRO A 417 46.29 -15.62 -20.95
C PRO A 417 46.21 -17.03 -21.55
N ASP A 418 47.27 -17.84 -21.43
CA ASP A 418 47.36 -19.22 -21.96
C ASP A 418 46.91 -19.35 -23.42
N GLU A 419 47.32 -18.38 -24.24
CA GLU A 419 46.97 -18.38 -25.66
C GLU A 419 47.67 -19.53 -26.38
N GLN A 420 47.13 -19.92 -27.53
CA GLN A 420 47.67 -21.02 -28.30
C GLN A 420 49.15 -20.74 -28.65
N ARG A 421 50.05 -21.62 -28.17
CA ARG A 421 51.52 -21.56 -28.32
C ARG A 421 52.25 -20.56 -27.42
N ASP A 422 51.60 -19.98 -26.41
CA ASP A 422 52.31 -19.26 -25.35
C ASP A 422 53.30 -20.18 -24.65
N TYR A 423 54.41 -19.62 -24.17
CA TYR A 423 55.48 -20.42 -23.60
C TYR A 423 56.20 -19.71 -22.47
N ILE A 424 56.65 -20.52 -21.51
CA ILE A 424 57.58 -20.11 -20.48
C ILE A 424 58.98 -20.43 -20.97
N SER A 425 59.88 -19.45 -20.95
CA SER A 425 61.27 -19.59 -21.38
C SER A 425 62.25 -19.28 -20.26
N VAL A 426 63.48 -19.79 -20.38
CA VAL A 426 64.64 -19.37 -19.58
C VAL A 426 65.68 -18.76 -20.51
N ALA A 427 66.16 -17.58 -20.15
CA ALA A 427 67.08 -16.78 -20.96
C ALA A 427 68.16 -16.12 -20.08
N GLU A 428 69.26 -15.68 -20.70
CA GLU A 428 70.29 -14.89 -19.99
C GLU A 428 69.65 -13.61 -19.44
N ALA A 429 70.00 -13.24 -18.20
CA ALA A 429 69.45 -12.06 -17.55
C ALA A 429 69.71 -10.80 -18.40
N GLY A 430 68.64 -10.04 -18.69
CA GLY A 430 68.73 -8.81 -19.50
C GLY A 430 68.83 -9.00 -21.01
N SER A 431 68.70 -10.22 -21.53
CA SER A 431 68.64 -10.47 -22.98
C SER A 431 67.33 -9.99 -23.63
N ASP A 432 67.34 -9.69 -24.93
CA ASP A 432 66.17 -9.23 -25.69
C ASP A 432 64.99 -10.24 -25.65
N GLY A 433 63.76 -9.74 -25.84
CA GLY A 433 62.51 -10.47 -25.55
C GLY A 433 62.30 -11.80 -26.29
N GLY A 434 62.90 -11.98 -27.47
CA GLY A 434 62.82 -13.24 -28.22
C GLY A 434 63.93 -14.25 -27.94
N ALA A 435 64.98 -13.86 -27.23
CA ALA A 435 66.11 -14.74 -26.95
C ALA A 435 65.76 -15.70 -25.80
N TYR A 436 66.00 -17.00 -26.01
CA TYR A 436 65.86 -18.03 -24.99
C TYR A 436 66.91 -19.12 -25.16
N ILE A 437 67.24 -19.79 -24.05
CA ILE A 437 68.09 -20.98 -24.02
C ILE A 437 67.23 -22.22 -24.11
N ASN A 438 66.14 -22.23 -23.35
CA ASN A 438 65.16 -23.32 -23.34
C ASN A 438 63.76 -22.78 -23.06
N TYR A 439 62.74 -23.53 -23.42
CA TYR A 439 61.34 -23.15 -23.23
C TYR A 439 60.41 -24.36 -23.08
N THR A 440 59.20 -24.11 -22.59
CA THR A 440 58.12 -25.08 -22.52
C THR A 440 56.79 -24.37 -22.71
N TYR A 441 55.91 -24.92 -23.56
CA TYR A 441 54.60 -24.32 -23.83
C TYR A 441 53.68 -24.36 -22.61
N THR A 442 52.89 -23.30 -22.42
CA THR A 442 51.95 -23.14 -21.30
C THR A 442 50.84 -24.20 -21.32
N GLU A 443 50.51 -24.78 -22.48
CA GLU A 443 49.57 -25.90 -22.64
C GLU A 443 49.93 -27.15 -21.80
N LYS A 444 51.17 -27.25 -21.30
CA LYS A 444 51.62 -28.28 -20.37
C LYS A 444 51.09 -28.10 -18.94
N GLY A 445 50.38 -27.00 -18.68
CA GLY A 445 49.76 -26.67 -17.41
C GLY A 445 50.60 -25.76 -16.52
N SER A 446 50.05 -25.44 -15.35
CA SER A 446 50.71 -24.67 -14.28
C SER A 446 50.60 -25.52 -13.00
N PRO A 447 51.71 -26.07 -12.46
CA PRO A 447 53.08 -25.90 -12.91
C PRO A 447 53.45 -26.71 -14.16
N LEU A 448 54.41 -26.20 -14.95
CA LEU A 448 55.12 -26.94 -16.00
C LEU A 448 56.58 -27.19 -15.62
N GLN A 449 57.25 -28.14 -16.31
CA GLN A 449 58.66 -28.44 -16.08
C GLN A 449 59.54 -27.68 -17.08
N LEU A 450 60.35 -26.75 -16.59
CA LEU A 450 61.29 -25.98 -17.41
C LEU A 450 62.73 -26.42 -17.11
N ARG A 451 63.46 -26.82 -18.15
CA ARG A 451 64.85 -27.27 -18.00
C ARG A 451 65.83 -26.10 -18.02
N MET A 452 66.62 -26.01 -16.96
CA MET A 452 67.59 -24.96 -16.69
C MET A 452 68.84 -25.08 -17.58
N PRO A 453 69.50 -23.94 -17.88
CA PRO A 453 70.76 -23.92 -18.62
C PRO A 453 71.84 -24.83 -18.02
N ALA A 454 72.70 -25.38 -18.90
CA ALA A 454 73.84 -26.21 -18.49
C ALA A 454 75.03 -25.41 -17.92
N LYS A 455 75.02 -24.08 -18.09
CA LYS A 455 76.05 -23.19 -17.54
C LYS A 455 75.53 -22.55 -16.26
N PRO A 456 76.30 -22.57 -15.15
CA PRO A 456 75.96 -21.79 -13.95
C PRO A 456 75.93 -20.29 -14.25
N GLY A 457 75.06 -19.54 -13.57
CA GLY A 457 74.90 -18.10 -13.77
C GLY A 457 73.53 -17.58 -13.35
N ASP A 458 73.30 -16.28 -13.54
CA ASP A 458 72.00 -15.65 -13.30
C ASP A 458 71.18 -15.62 -14.59
N TYR A 459 69.94 -16.08 -14.50
CA TYR A 459 69.01 -16.21 -15.62
C TYR A 459 67.66 -15.62 -15.27
N GLU A 460 66.83 -15.46 -16.29
CA GLU A 460 65.47 -14.96 -16.17
C GLU A 460 64.49 -15.97 -16.78
N ILE A 461 63.47 -16.32 -16.01
CA ILE A 461 62.33 -17.13 -16.46
C ILE A 461 61.22 -16.17 -16.89
N ARG A 462 60.70 -16.33 -18.11
CA ARG A 462 59.83 -15.34 -18.76
C ARG A 462 58.57 -16.01 -19.30
N TYR A 463 57.40 -15.45 -19.02
CA TYR A 463 56.17 -15.73 -19.76
C TYR A 463 56.19 -14.94 -21.06
N ILE A 464 56.11 -15.64 -22.19
CA ILE A 464 56.14 -15.03 -23.53
C ILE A 464 54.80 -15.25 -24.25
N LEU A 465 54.21 -14.15 -24.72
CA LEU A 465 53.06 -14.17 -25.63
C LEU A 465 53.52 -14.54 -27.04
N SER A 466 52.91 -15.56 -27.64
CA SER A 466 53.35 -16.14 -28.91
C SER A 466 53.15 -15.25 -30.14
N GLN A 467 52.20 -14.30 -30.08
CA GLN A 467 51.82 -13.48 -31.24
C GLN A 467 52.91 -12.46 -31.64
N ASP A 468 53.61 -11.89 -30.66
CA ASP A 468 54.60 -10.82 -30.85
C ASP A 468 55.93 -11.05 -30.09
N ASN A 469 56.11 -12.22 -29.46
CA ASN A 469 57.25 -12.56 -28.59
C ASN A 469 57.45 -11.56 -27.43
N LYS A 470 56.35 -10.98 -26.94
CA LYS A 470 56.39 -10.03 -25.83
C LYS A 470 56.52 -10.74 -24.48
N ILE A 471 57.44 -10.25 -23.65
CA ILE A 471 57.53 -10.66 -22.24
C ILE A 471 56.35 -10.03 -21.48
N LEU A 472 55.47 -10.86 -20.92
CA LEU A 472 54.35 -10.40 -20.11
C LEU A 472 54.66 -10.41 -18.60
N ALA A 473 55.50 -11.34 -18.16
CA ALA A 473 55.98 -11.44 -16.79
C ALA A 473 57.34 -12.13 -16.76
N SER A 474 58.17 -11.82 -15.77
CA SER A 474 59.44 -12.51 -15.56
C SER A 474 59.81 -12.62 -14.09
N THR A 475 60.67 -13.59 -13.79
CA THR A 475 61.29 -13.80 -12.47
C THR A 475 62.72 -14.28 -12.63
N THR A 476 63.58 -14.00 -11.65
CA THR A 476 64.99 -14.36 -11.71
C THR A 476 65.26 -15.74 -11.10
N VAL A 477 66.24 -16.45 -11.66
CA VAL A 477 66.73 -17.72 -11.13
C VAL A 477 68.25 -17.80 -11.24
N LYS A 478 68.90 -18.23 -10.16
CA LYS A 478 70.33 -18.50 -10.15
C LYS A 478 70.59 -19.98 -10.40
N VAL A 479 71.25 -20.29 -11.51
CA VAL A 479 71.65 -21.65 -11.83
C VAL A 479 72.98 -21.97 -11.13
N THR A 480 72.94 -22.94 -10.23
CA THR A 480 74.09 -23.35 -9.42
C THR A 480 74.85 -24.50 -10.09
N GLN A 481 76.17 -24.51 -9.89
CA GLN A 481 77.00 -25.60 -10.38
C GLN A 481 76.71 -26.88 -9.58
N VAL A 482 76.50 -28.00 -10.28
CA VAL A 482 76.49 -29.32 -9.66
C VAL A 482 77.95 -29.72 -9.41
N GLU A 483 78.31 -30.09 -8.18
CA GLU A 483 79.64 -30.63 -7.90
C GLU A 483 79.82 -31.94 -8.66
N VAL A 484 80.81 -31.99 -9.55
CA VAL A 484 81.16 -33.20 -10.31
C VAL A 484 82.41 -33.82 -9.70
N SER A 485 82.33 -35.08 -9.30
CA SER A 485 83.48 -35.85 -8.84
C SER A 485 83.42 -37.28 -9.37
N VAL A 486 84.58 -37.83 -9.70
CA VAL A 486 84.75 -39.26 -10.03
C VAL A 486 85.87 -39.78 -9.15
N SER A 487 85.61 -40.89 -8.45
CA SER A 487 86.55 -41.52 -7.54
C SER A 487 86.63 -43.01 -7.85
N ALA A 488 87.85 -43.49 -8.04
CA ALA A 488 88.18 -44.89 -8.29
C ALA A 488 89.46 -45.25 -7.53
N ALA A 489 89.73 -46.54 -7.38
CA ALA A 489 90.98 -47.00 -6.77
C ALA A 489 92.20 -46.53 -7.60
N SER A 490 93.25 -46.06 -6.93
CA SER A 490 94.47 -45.59 -7.60
C SER A 490 95.32 -46.71 -8.22
N GLU A 491 95.04 -47.97 -7.84
CA GLU A 491 95.70 -49.18 -8.37
C GLU A 491 94.67 -50.31 -8.52
N ALA A 492 94.84 -51.14 -9.55
CA ALA A 492 93.99 -52.30 -9.78
C ALA A 492 94.73 -53.43 -10.52
N PRO A 493 94.40 -54.70 -10.26
CA PRO A 493 94.90 -55.82 -11.04
C PRO A 493 94.55 -55.72 -12.53
N GLN A 494 95.48 -56.11 -13.40
CA GLN A 494 95.29 -56.11 -14.85
C GLN A 494 94.06 -56.97 -15.23
N GLY A 495 93.15 -56.38 -16.00
CA GLY A 495 91.93 -57.04 -16.48
C GLY A 495 90.79 -57.12 -15.46
N SER A 496 90.94 -56.54 -14.26
CA SER A 496 89.87 -56.48 -13.27
C SER A 496 88.92 -55.31 -13.50
N ALA A 497 87.66 -55.48 -13.09
CA ALA A 497 86.72 -54.37 -12.97
C ALA A 497 87.00 -53.61 -11.66
N ILE A 498 87.06 -52.28 -11.73
CA ILE A 498 87.20 -51.42 -10.56
C ILE A 498 85.87 -50.77 -10.20
N PRO A 499 85.51 -50.64 -8.92
CA PRO A 499 84.39 -49.83 -8.52
C PRO A 499 84.72 -48.36 -8.79
N VAL A 500 83.85 -47.68 -9.54
CA VAL A 500 83.91 -46.24 -9.76
C VAL A 500 82.69 -45.62 -9.09
N THR A 501 82.93 -44.71 -8.15
CA THR A 501 81.88 -43.86 -7.57
C THR A 501 81.97 -42.48 -8.18
N TRP A 502 80.83 -41.84 -8.39
CA TRP A 502 80.78 -40.53 -9.02
C TRP A 502 79.62 -39.71 -8.45
N VAL A 503 79.75 -38.39 -8.53
CA VAL A 503 78.72 -37.39 -8.28
C VAL A 503 78.69 -36.49 -9.51
N GLY A 504 77.52 -36.22 -10.07
CA GLY A 504 77.39 -35.44 -11.30
C GLY A 504 75.94 -35.31 -11.73
N PRO A 505 75.67 -34.63 -12.85
CA PRO A 505 74.30 -34.30 -13.27
C PRO A 505 73.48 -35.49 -13.83
N ASP A 506 74.08 -36.67 -14.05
CA ASP A 506 73.43 -37.90 -14.55
C ASP A 506 72.58 -37.71 -15.81
N GLU A 507 73.05 -36.91 -16.76
CA GLU A 507 72.26 -36.60 -17.95
C GLU A 507 72.25 -37.80 -18.92
N GLN A 508 71.22 -37.87 -19.77
CA GLN A 508 70.87 -39.04 -20.61
C GLN A 508 71.97 -39.52 -21.60
N ARG A 509 73.16 -38.91 -21.61
CA ARG A 509 74.32 -39.27 -22.44
C ARG A 509 75.66 -39.12 -21.70
N ASP A 510 75.64 -38.94 -20.39
CA ASP A 510 76.87 -38.87 -19.61
C ASP A 510 77.56 -40.24 -19.54
N TYR A 511 78.88 -40.25 -19.43
CA TYR A 511 79.70 -41.45 -19.31
C TYR A 511 80.74 -41.28 -18.20
N ILE A 512 81.11 -42.40 -17.56
CA ILE A 512 82.08 -42.48 -16.46
C ILE A 512 83.22 -43.41 -16.84
#